data_AF-A0A135IA30-F1
#
_entry.id   AF-A0A135IA30-F1
#
_cell.length_a   1.000
_cell.length_b   1.000
_cell.length_c   1.000
_cell.angle_alpha   90.00
_cell.angle_beta   90.00
_cell.angle_gamma   90.00
#
_symmetry.space_group_name_H-M   'P 1'
#
loop_
_entity.id
_entity.type
_entity.pdbx_description
1 polymer ?
#
loop_
_entity_poly.entity_id
_entity_poly.type
_entity_poly.pdbx_seq_one_letter_code
_entity_poly.pdbx_strand_id
1 'polypeptide(L)'
;MADFSLSFEHLIEDVFQVDSLDSHLEGLPLERLGDQAGLWQKVLKATGWRMDEFDLFFRECYRANVWQVLRADDIRSQAIADSLFRYASYSNCTHAIRLMQVTLGLPATGVMSDADIQYLNIIREETFYLNFGRGKVASWLQTSSLALKFAP
;
A
#
# COMPACT_ATOMS: atom_id res chain seq x y z
N MET A 1 4.08 -18.36 1.56
CA MET A 1 4.75 -17.04 1.56
C MET A 1 4.06 -16.24 0.49
N ALA A 2 3.85 -14.95 0.73
CA ALA A 2 3.12 -14.11 -0.20
C ALA A 2 3.94 -13.86 -1.47
N ASP A 3 3.24 -13.74 -2.60
CA ASP A 3 3.81 -13.49 -3.91
C ASP A 3 3.71 -12.01 -4.26
N PHE A 4 4.87 -11.37 -4.39
CA PHE A 4 4.98 -9.97 -4.80
C PHE A 4 4.35 -9.70 -6.17
N SER A 5 4.49 -10.62 -7.13
CA SER A 5 4.01 -10.40 -8.50
C SER A 5 2.50 -10.26 -8.53
N LEU A 6 1.82 -11.11 -7.77
CA LEU A 6 0.38 -11.07 -7.61
C LEU A 6 -0.07 -9.79 -6.89
N SER A 7 0.60 -9.40 -5.79
CA SER A 7 0.31 -8.14 -5.09
C SER A 7 0.51 -6.91 -5.96
N PHE A 8 1.53 -6.95 -6.81
CA PHE A 8 1.83 -5.86 -7.73
C PHE A 8 0.80 -5.76 -8.85
N GLU A 9 0.37 -6.89 -9.43
CA GLU A 9 -0.72 -6.92 -10.41
C GLU A 9 -2.02 -6.37 -9.82
N HIS A 10 -2.38 -6.81 -8.62
CA HIS A 10 -3.48 -6.27 -7.84
C HIS A 10 -3.38 -4.75 -7.61
N LEU A 11 -2.19 -4.23 -7.32
CA LEU A 11 -1.95 -2.79 -7.17
C LEU A 11 -2.19 -2.04 -8.49
N ILE A 12 -1.68 -2.58 -9.59
CA ILE A 12 -1.82 -2.00 -10.94
C ILE A 12 -3.29 -2.02 -11.35
N GLU A 13 -4.02 -3.13 -11.17
CA GLU A 13 -5.45 -3.21 -11.44
C GLU A 13 -6.24 -2.14 -10.68
N ASP A 14 -6.01 -1.97 -9.38
CA ASP A 14 -6.67 -0.91 -8.60
C ASP A 14 -6.30 0.51 -9.08
N VAL A 15 -5.08 0.73 -9.57
CA VAL A 15 -4.63 2.05 -10.05
C VAL A 15 -5.22 2.37 -11.44
N PHE A 16 -5.42 1.37 -12.29
CA PHE A 16 -5.82 1.55 -13.68
C PHE A 16 -7.30 1.20 -13.97
N GLN A 17 -8.00 0.45 -13.10
CA GLN A 17 -9.44 0.14 -13.28
C GLN A 17 -10.39 1.18 -12.68
N VAL A 18 -9.89 2.17 -11.95
CA VAL A 18 -10.69 3.32 -11.43
C VAL A 18 -11.30 4.17 -12.56
N ASP A 19 -10.92 3.95 -13.82
CA ASP A 19 -11.57 4.56 -14.99
C ASP A 19 -12.89 3.90 -15.42
N SER A 20 -13.39 2.82 -14.77
CA SER A 20 -14.50 2.04 -15.35
C SER A 20 -15.69 1.61 -14.48
N LEU A 21 -15.71 1.76 -13.16
CA LEU A 21 -16.93 1.46 -12.38
C LEU A 21 -17.06 2.28 -11.10
N ASP A 22 -18.16 3.05 -11.03
CA ASP A 22 -18.79 3.54 -9.80
C ASP A 22 -18.86 2.44 -8.73
N SER A 23 -18.32 2.67 -7.52
CA SER A 23 -19.01 2.41 -6.24
C SER A 23 -18.09 2.45 -5.00
N HIS A 24 -18.42 3.38 -4.10
CA HIS A 24 -18.29 3.29 -2.63
C HIS A 24 -16.92 3.14 -1.94
N LEU A 25 -15.79 3.24 -2.66
CA LEU A 25 -14.46 3.45 -2.06
C LEU A 25 -13.96 4.90 -2.23
N GLU A 26 -14.86 5.89 -2.14
CA GLU A 26 -14.60 7.34 -2.31
C GLU A 26 -13.60 7.97 -1.30
N GLY A 27 -12.87 7.19 -0.50
CA GLY A 27 -11.98 7.69 0.55
C GLY A 27 -10.48 7.47 0.34
N LEU A 28 -10.06 6.61 -0.59
CA LEU A 28 -8.64 6.38 -0.85
C LEU A 28 -8.24 7.11 -2.14
N PRO A 29 -7.29 8.07 -2.11
CA PRO A 29 -6.86 8.78 -3.31
C PRO A 29 -5.91 7.92 -4.15
N LEU A 30 -6.43 6.81 -4.65
CA LEU A 30 -5.80 5.97 -5.67
C LEU A 30 -5.58 6.75 -6.98
N GLU A 31 -6.43 7.76 -7.24
CA GLU A 31 -6.27 8.73 -8.33
C GLU A 31 -4.89 9.41 -8.34
N ARG A 32 -4.32 9.72 -7.16
CA ARG A 32 -2.98 10.35 -7.07
C ARG A 32 -1.86 9.41 -7.52
N LEU A 33 -2.02 8.10 -7.34
CA LEU A 33 -1.08 7.09 -7.82
C LEU A 33 -1.17 6.97 -9.35
N GLY A 34 -2.38 6.99 -9.91
CA GLY A 34 -2.62 7.00 -11.35
C GLY A 34 -2.02 8.24 -12.04
N ASP A 35 -2.25 9.43 -11.47
CA ASP A 35 -1.70 10.69 -12.00
C ASP A 35 -0.17 10.72 -11.98
N GLN A 36 0.44 10.27 -10.88
CA GLN A 36 1.90 10.18 -10.78
C GLN A 36 2.46 9.16 -11.77
N ALA A 37 1.87 7.96 -11.86
CA ALA A 37 2.30 6.95 -12.83
C ALA A 37 2.22 7.48 -14.27
N GLY A 38 1.15 8.19 -14.63
CA GLY A 38 0.99 8.83 -15.93
C GLY A 38 2.03 9.91 -16.22
N LEU A 39 2.44 10.69 -15.21
CA LEU A 39 3.54 11.67 -15.33
C LEU A 39 4.89 10.98 -15.55
N TRP A 40 5.18 9.92 -14.80
CA TRP A 40 6.41 9.14 -14.95
C TRP A 40 6.51 8.50 -16.34
N GLN A 41 5.41 7.91 -16.84
CA GLN A 41 5.36 7.37 -18.20
C GLN A 41 5.67 8.44 -19.26
N LYS A 42 5.14 9.66 -19.12
CA LYS A 42 5.39 10.77 -20.05
C LYS A 42 6.84 11.23 -20.02
N VAL A 43 7.41 11.43 -18.83
CA VAL A 43 8.82 11.85 -18.66
C VAL A 43 9.76 10.79 -19.22
N LEU A 44 9.51 9.52 -18.95
CA LEU A 44 10.42 8.44 -19.35
C LEU A 44 10.37 8.14 -20.86
N LYS A 45 9.17 8.21 -21.48
CA LYS A 45 9.05 8.21 -22.95
C LYS A 45 9.85 9.34 -23.58
N ALA A 46 9.81 10.54 -22.99
CA ALA A 46 10.58 11.68 -23.49
C ALA A 46 12.11 11.47 -23.35
N THR A 47 12.55 10.62 -22.42
CA THR A 47 13.96 10.22 -22.26
C THR A 47 14.38 9.01 -23.11
N GLY A 48 13.49 8.47 -23.95
CA GLY A 48 13.80 7.37 -24.88
C GLY A 48 13.73 5.97 -24.29
N TRP A 49 13.15 5.80 -23.09
CA TRP A 49 12.95 4.49 -22.46
C TRP A 49 11.83 3.72 -23.14
N ARG A 50 11.97 2.40 -23.27
CA ARG A 50 10.89 1.52 -23.75
C ARG A 50 9.91 1.22 -22.62
N MET A 51 8.65 0.92 -22.97
CA MET A 51 7.60 0.64 -21.99
C MET A 51 7.85 -0.63 -21.18
N ASP A 52 8.45 -1.66 -21.79
CA ASP A 52 8.83 -2.90 -21.10
C ASP A 52 9.96 -2.68 -20.07
N GLU A 53 10.89 -1.77 -20.35
CA GLU A 53 11.94 -1.35 -19.42
C GLU A 53 11.36 -0.54 -18.25
N PHE A 54 10.35 0.29 -18.51
CA PHE A 54 9.63 1.04 -17.48
C PHE A 54 8.90 0.11 -16.50
N ASP A 55 8.14 -0.86 -17.01
CA ASP A 55 7.37 -1.77 -16.17
C ASP A 55 8.28 -2.59 -15.26
N LEU A 56 9.43 -3.06 -15.78
CA LEU A 56 10.44 -3.75 -14.99
C LEU A 56 11.04 -2.85 -13.91
N PHE A 57 11.44 -1.63 -14.26
CA PHE A 57 12.02 -0.70 -13.30
C PHE A 57 11.03 -0.31 -12.20
N PHE A 58 9.79 0.02 -12.58
CA PHE A 58 8.73 0.40 -11.66
C PHE A 58 8.40 -0.75 -10.70
N ARG A 59 8.26 -1.98 -11.23
CA ARG A 59 8.07 -3.20 -10.43
C ARG A 59 9.21 -3.41 -9.42
N GLU A 60 10.46 -3.27 -9.83
CA GLU A 60 11.60 -3.42 -8.92
C GLU A 60 11.70 -2.28 -7.88
N CYS A 61 11.28 -1.06 -8.23
CA CYS A 61 11.17 0.02 -7.25
C CYS A 61 10.17 -0.31 -6.14
N TYR A 62 9.00 -0.86 -6.47
CA TYR A 62 8.01 -1.27 -5.45
C TYR A 62 8.46 -2.48 -4.65
N ARG A 63 9.14 -3.43 -5.31
CA ARG A 63 9.74 -4.57 -4.62
C ARG A 63 10.72 -4.08 -3.56
N ALA A 64 11.70 -3.26 -3.94
CA ALA A 64 12.76 -2.82 -3.04
C ALA A 64 12.27 -1.86 -1.95
N ASN A 65 11.44 -0.88 -2.29
CA ASN A 65 11.11 0.22 -1.38
C ASN A 65 9.87 -0.02 -0.53
N VAL A 66 9.01 -0.97 -0.92
CA VAL A 66 7.75 -1.24 -0.20
C VAL A 66 7.69 -2.69 0.24
N TRP A 67 7.76 -3.64 -0.70
CA TRP A 67 7.60 -5.07 -0.38
C TRP A 67 8.65 -5.58 0.61
N GLN A 68 9.93 -5.28 0.35
CA GLN A 68 11.03 -5.69 1.22
C GLN A 68 11.02 -4.96 2.57
N VAL A 69 10.62 -3.68 2.61
CA VAL A 69 10.49 -2.92 3.87
C VAL A 69 9.39 -3.51 4.75
N LEU A 70 8.30 -3.98 4.16
CA LEU A 70 7.24 -4.70 4.84
C LEU A 70 7.62 -6.15 5.19
N ARG A 71 8.76 -6.65 4.70
CA ARG A 71 9.14 -8.07 4.76
C ARG A 71 8.00 -8.98 4.32
N ALA A 72 7.28 -8.57 3.27
CA ALA A 72 6.03 -9.22 2.89
C ALA A 72 6.23 -10.65 2.36
N ASP A 73 7.43 -11.01 1.88
CA ASP A 73 7.80 -12.40 1.58
C ASP A 73 7.61 -13.31 2.81
N ASP A 74 7.87 -12.82 4.02
CA ASP A 74 7.76 -13.59 5.27
C ASP A 74 6.31 -13.78 5.76
N ILE A 75 5.35 -13.11 5.12
CA ILE A 75 3.93 -13.20 5.44
C ILE A 75 3.31 -14.41 4.73
N ARG A 76 2.55 -15.23 5.46
CA ARG A 76 1.92 -16.46 4.94
C ARG A 76 0.64 -16.18 4.17
N SER A 77 -0.17 -15.25 4.66
CA SER A 77 -1.42 -14.85 4.02
C SER A 77 -1.13 -13.82 2.91
N GLN A 78 -1.46 -14.19 1.68
CA GLN A 78 -1.42 -13.28 0.54
C GLN A 78 -2.32 -12.06 0.78
N ALA A 79 -3.52 -12.29 1.33
CA ALA A 79 -4.52 -11.25 1.55
C ALA A 79 -4.00 -10.16 2.52
N ILE A 80 -3.36 -10.58 3.62
CA ILE A 80 -2.73 -9.66 4.57
C ILE A 80 -1.58 -8.89 3.91
N ALA A 81 -0.71 -9.58 3.18
CA ALA A 81 0.42 -8.95 2.48
C ALA A 81 -0.06 -7.93 1.44
N ASP A 82 -1.06 -8.27 0.62
CA ASP A 82 -1.71 -7.39 -0.34
C ASP A 82 -2.25 -6.13 0.34
N SER A 83 -2.98 -6.29 1.45
CA SER A 83 -3.59 -5.15 2.15
C SER A 83 -2.54 -4.17 2.70
N LEU A 84 -1.45 -4.71 3.28
CA LEU A 84 -0.34 -3.90 3.78
C LEU A 84 0.41 -3.22 2.64
N PHE A 85 0.75 -3.97 1.60
CA PHE A 85 1.48 -3.48 0.43
C PHE A 85 0.73 -2.36 -0.27
N ARG A 86 -0.58 -2.52 -0.51
CA ARG A 86 -1.44 -1.48 -1.09
C ARG A 86 -1.45 -0.21 -0.24
N TYR A 87 -1.65 -0.33 1.07
CA TYR A 87 -1.71 0.85 1.95
C TYR A 87 -0.35 1.55 2.09
N ALA A 88 0.74 0.79 2.17
CA ALA A 88 2.10 1.34 2.25
C ALA A 88 2.52 2.04 0.94
N SER A 89 2.14 1.48 -0.20
CA SER A 89 2.34 2.04 -1.54
C SER A 89 1.69 3.41 -1.72
N TYR A 90 0.53 3.60 -1.08
CA TYR A 90 -0.21 4.86 -1.11
C TYR A 90 0.31 5.90 -0.10
N SER A 91 0.71 5.45 1.09
CA SER A 91 1.10 6.33 2.19
C SER A 91 2.62 6.43 2.33
N ASN A 92 3.17 5.79 3.34
CA ASN A 92 4.57 5.43 3.44
C ASN A 92 4.70 4.17 4.32
N CYS A 93 5.77 3.40 4.13
CA CYS A 93 5.96 2.13 4.83
C CYS A 93 5.93 2.27 6.35
N THR A 94 6.64 3.27 6.89
CA THR A 94 6.72 3.49 8.34
C THR A 94 5.35 3.73 8.96
N HIS A 95 4.51 4.56 8.32
CA HIS A 95 3.15 4.87 8.77
C HIS A 95 2.25 3.65 8.67
N ALA A 96 2.29 2.92 7.56
CA ALA A 96 1.53 1.70 7.36
C ALA A 96 1.87 0.64 8.44
N ILE A 97 3.16 0.45 8.72
CA ILE A 97 3.64 -0.47 9.76
C ILE A 97 3.18 -0.01 11.14
N ARG A 98 3.33 1.29 11.50
CA ARG A 98 2.84 1.80 12.79
C ARG A 98 1.34 1.61 12.96
N LEU A 99 0.56 1.87 11.91
CA LEU A 99 -0.88 1.72 11.95
C LEU A 99 -1.27 0.26 12.19
N MET A 100 -0.64 -0.68 11.48
CA MET A 100 -0.81 -2.11 11.70
C MET A 100 -0.44 -2.49 13.14
N GLN A 101 0.72 -2.04 13.65
CA GLN A 101 1.14 -2.34 15.02
C GLN A 101 0.13 -1.82 16.05
N VAL A 102 -0.28 -0.55 15.96
CA VAL A 102 -1.26 0.06 16.87
C VAL A 102 -2.59 -0.70 16.83
N THR A 103 -3.11 -0.97 15.63
CA THR A 103 -4.42 -1.64 15.48
C THR A 103 -4.42 -3.09 15.93
N LEU A 104 -3.26 -3.74 15.93
CA LEU A 104 -3.07 -5.11 16.41
C LEU A 104 -2.59 -5.19 17.87
N GLY A 105 -2.40 -4.05 18.54
CA GLY A 105 -1.93 -4.02 19.94
C GLY A 105 -0.45 -4.37 20.10
N LEU A 106 0.35 -4.22 19.04
CA LEU A 106 1.80 -4.45 19.02
C LEU A 106 2.57 -3.14 19.30
N PRO A 107 3.86 -3.20 19.69
CA PRO A 107 4.68 -2.02 19.86
C PRO A 107 4.80 -1.19 18.57
N ALA A 108 4.33 0.06 18.59
CA ALA A 108 4.23 0.95 17.43
C ALA A 108 5.56 1.61 17.02
N THR A 109 6.54 0.79 16.66
CA THR A 109 7.88 1.26 16.26
C THR A 109 7.90 1.87 14.85
N GLY A 110 7.06 1.34 13.95
CA GLY A 110 7.08 1.63 12.52
C GLY A 110 8.13 0.86 11.73
N VAL A 111 8.74 -0.14 12.35
CA VAL A 111 9.69 -1.06 11.74
C VAL A 111 9.12 -2.47 11.83
N MET A 112 9.16 -3.22 10.73
CA MET A 112 8.66 -4.60 10.70
C MET A 112 9.64 -5.54 11.41
N SER A 113 9.28 -6.03 12.58
CA SER A 113 10.09 -6.94 13.39
C SER A 113 9.72 -8.41 13.15
N ASP A 114 10.56 -9.33 13.63
CA ASP A 114 10.24 -10.77 13.61
C ASP A 114 8.98 -11.10 14.42
N ALA A 115 8.74 -10.37 15.52
CA ALA A 115 7.55 -10.54 16.33
C ALA A 115 6.28 -10.12 15.57
N ASP A 116 6.36 -9.04 14.78
CA ASP A 116 5.25 -8.60 13.92
C ASP A 116 4.94 -9.67 12.87
N ILE A 117 5.97 -10.19 12.18
CA ILE A 117 5.83 -11.26 11.18
C ILE A 117 5.24 -12.53 11.79
N GLN A 118 5.71 -12.95 12.96
CA GLN A 118 5.16 -14.11 13.66
C GLN A 118 3.67 -13.90 13.98
N TYR A 119 3.30 -12.71 14.45
CA TYR A 119 1.92 -12.38 14.77
C TYR A 119 1.03 -12.36 13.51
N LEU A 120 1.49 -11.73 12.43
CA LEU A 120 0.78 -11.70 11.13
C LEU A 120 0.58 -13.12 10.56
N ASN A 121 1.47 -14.06 10.87
CA ASN A 121 1.40 -15.44 10.41
C ASN A 121 0.46 -16.34 11.23
N ILE A 122 -0.05 -15.87 12.37
CA ILE A 122 -0.98 -16.62 13.24
C ILE A 122 -2.35 -15.95 13.37
N ILE A 123 -2.44 -14.64 13.11
CA ILE A 123 -3.71 -13.91 13.17
C ILE A 123 -4.65 -14.40 12.07
N ARG A 124 -5.95 -14.46 12.38
CA ARG A 124 -7.00 -14.70 11.38
C ARG A 124 -7.16 -13.49 10.48
N GLU A 125 -7.29 -13.73 9.18
CA GLU A 125 -7.40 -12.66 8.17
C GLU A 125 -8.55 -11.69 8.48
N GLU A 126 -9.70 -12.18 8.91
CA GLU A 126 -10.87 -11.34 9.23
C GLU A 126 -10.57 -10.40 10.40
N THR A 127 -9.80 -10.87 11.38
CA THR A 127 -9.39 -10.05 12.53
C THR A 127 -8.41 -8.97 12.09
N PHE A 128 -7.47 -9.32 11.22
CA PHE A 128 -6.55 -8.36 10.62
C PHE A 128 -7.32 -7.27 9.85
N TYR A 129 -8.20 -7.66 8.94
CA TYR A 129 -8.96 -6.71 8.11
C TYR A 129 -9.87 -5.80 8.93
N LEU A 130 -10.55 -6.34 9.94
CA LEU A 130 -11.41 -5.55 10.82
C LEU A 130 -10.62 -4.47 11.56
N ASN A 131 -9.49 -4.85 12.16
CA ASN A 131 -8.67 -3.93 12.96
C ASN A 131 -7.91 -2.93 12.08
N PHE A 132 -7.23 -3.42 11.05
CA PHE A 132 -6.44 -2.59 10.15
C PHE A 132 -7.34 -1.66 9.32
N GLY A 133 -8.49 -2.15 8.85
CA GLY A 133 -9.51 -1.35 8.16
C GLY A 133 -10.02 -0.18 9.01
N ARG A 134 -10.35 -0.43 10.28
CA ARG A 134 -10.73 0.64 11.24
C ARG A 134 -9.62 1.67 11.42
N GLY A 135 -8.37 1.21 11.54
CA GLY A 135 -7.21 2.09 11.61
C GLY A 135 -7.08 3.00 10.38
N LYS A 136 -7.24 2.44 9.17
CA LYS A 136 -7.16 3.22 7.92
C LYS A 136 -8.20 4.34 7.89
N VAL A 137 -9.45 4.04 8.28
CA VAL A 137 -10.53 5.05 8.35
C VAL A 137 -10.21 6.13 9.39
N ALA A 138 -9.76 5.75 10.58
CA ALA A 138 -9.40 6.69 11.63
C ALA A 138 -8.23 7.61 11.20
N SER A 139 -7.21 7.03 10.57
CA SER A 139 -6.07 7.79 10.03
C SER A 139 -6.53 8.79 8.96
N TRP A 140 -7.42 8.38 8.05
CA TRP A 140 -7.93 9.24 6.98
C TRP A 140 -8.69 10.45 7.54
N LEU A 141 -9.61 10.24 8.48
CA LEU A 141 -10.37 11.32 9.12
C LEU A 141 -9.45 12.38 9.76
N GLN A 142 -8.34 11.95 10.37
CA GLN A 142 -7.37 12.85 10.97
C GLN A 142 -6.64 13.71 9.92
N THR A 143 -6.17 13.09 8.83
CA THR A 143 -5.51 13.81 7.72
C THR A 143 -6.46 14.75 6.99
N SER A 144 -7.72 14.35 6.77
CA SER A 144 -8.74 15.20 6.12
C SER A 144 -9.14 16.40 6.98
N SER A 145 -9.27 16.20 8.30
CA SER A 145 -9.53 17.29 9.24
C SER A 145 -8.39 18.32 9.31
N LEU A 146 -7.14 17.87 9.21
CA LEU A 146 -5.98 18.75 9.14
C LEU A 146 -5.94 19.53 7.82
N ALA A 147 -6.24 18.89 6.68
CA ALA A 147 -6.29 19.56 5.38
C ALA A 147 -7.33 20.70 5.35
N LEU A 148 -8.49 20.51 5.99
CA LEU A 148 -9.53 21.55 6.11
C LEU A 148 -9.13 22.72 7.02
N LYS A 149 -8.27 22.50 8.03
CA LYS A 149 -7.77 23.58 8.92
C LYS A 149 -6.73 24.49 8.26
N PHE A 150 -6.12 24.04 7.16
CA PHE A 150 -5.08 24.79 6.44
C PHE A 150 -5.49 25.09 4.98
N ALA A 151 -6.76 24.91 4.64
CA ALA A 151 -7.30 25.38 3.36
C ALA A 151 -7.40 26.93 3.41
N PRO A 152 -6.88 27.65 2.39
CA PRO A 152 -6.84 29.11 2.35
C PRO A 152 -8.23 29.77 2.26
#